data_AF-A0A7Z9FJM0-F1
#
_entry.id   AF-A0A7Z9FJM0-F1
#
_cell.length_a   1.000
_cell.length_b   1.000
_cell.length_c   1.000
_cell.angle_alpha   90.00
_cell.angle_beta   90.00
_cell.angle_gamma   90.00
#
_symmetry.space_group_name_H-M   'P 1'
#
loop_
_entity.id
_entity.type
_entity.pdbx_description
1 polymer ?
#
loop_
_entity_poly.entity_id
_entity_poly.type
_entity_poly.pdbx_seq_one_letter_code
_entity_poly.pdbx_strand_id
1 'polypeptide(L)'
;MQKAQESERSIHRAQVTWEQSGEDLEMAKSFIKTNPDTSCLLSNQAAINAYSSILQALGHFQLPAYSSTEMLNLCSSVAPEVEITRVQCDVLDSALNRDLLGHTRPKNIQFTPAFAKTSYEASRKIHKIVKTYWQKNKDRFFIP
;
A
#
# COMPACT_ATOMS: atom_id res chain seq x y z
N MET A 1 -21.29 1.21 11.63
CA MET A 1 -20.49 0.03 11.26
C MET A 1 -20.27 -0.81 12.51
N GLN A 2 -20.60 -2.10 12.49
CA GLN A 2 -20.17 -3.03 13.55
C GLN A 2 -18.65 -2.93 13.68
N LYS A 3 -18.14 -2.80 14.91
CA LYS A 3 -16.70 -2.85 15.15
C LYS A 3 -16.21 -4.22 14.69
N ALA A 4 -15.32 -4.23 13.71
CA ALA A 4 -14.65 -5.45 13.32
C ALA A 4 -13.86 -6.01 14.51
N GLN A 5 -13.81 -7.35 14.64
CA GLN A 5 -13.15 -8.01 15.75
C GLN A 5 -12.01 -8.89 15.23
N GLU A 6 -10.90 -8.86 15.94
CA GLU A 6 -9.73 -9.71 15.71
C GLU A 6 -10.14 -11.18 15.82
N SER A 7 -9.62 -12.01 14.91
CA SER A 7 -9.77 -13.46 14.92
C SER A 7 -8.53 -14.09 14.31
N GLU A 8 -8.26 -15.37 14.61
CA GLU A 8 -7.14 -16.10 14.00
C GLU A 8 -7.17 -16.01 12.47
N ARG A 9 -8.36 -16.09 11.87
CA ARG A 9 -8.54 -15.96 10.42
C ARG A 9 -8.19 -14.55 9.92
N SER A 10 -8.50 -13.51 10.68
CA SER A 10 -8.21 -12.12 10.28
C SER A 10 -6.72 -11.82 10.39
N ILE A 11 -6.07 -12.32 11.45
CA ILE A 11 -4.62 -12.26 11.65
C ILE A 11 -3.89 -13.04 10.55
N HIS A 12 -4.32 -14.25 10.22
CA HIS A 12 -3.70 -15.03 9.16
C HIS A 12 -3.78 -14.33 7.80
N ARG A 13 -4.94 -13.76 7.44
CA ARG A 13 -5.06 -12.94 6.21
C ARG A 13 -4.13 -11.73 6.21
N ALA A 14 -4.00 -11.06 7.36
CA ALA A 14 -3.09 -9.94 7.50
C ALA A 14 -1.63 -10.32 7.24
N GLN A 15 -1.19 -11.48 7.74
CA GLN A 15 0.16 -12.01 7.51
C GLN A 15 0.42 -12.25 6.02
N VAL A 16 -0.48 -12.97 5.35
CA VAL A 16 -0.37 -13.24 3.92
C VAL A 16 -0.37 -11.93 3.11
N THR A 17 -1.27 -11.00 3.44
CA THR A 17 -1.34 -9.69 2.75
C THR A 17 -0.09 -8.85 2.99
N TRP A 18 0.52 -8.93 4.18
CA TRP A 18 1.79 -8.28 4.48
C TRP A 18 2.94 -8.87 3.65
N GLU A 19 3.03 -10.19 3.54
CA GLU A 19 4.03 -10.86 2.70
C GLU A 19 3.89 -10.45 1.23
N GLN A 20 2.66 -10.49 0.70
CA GLN A 20 2.36 -10.06 -0.67
C GLN A 20 2.78 -8.59 -0.91
N SER A 21 2.57 -7.71 0.07
CA SER A 21 2.98 -6.31 -0.05
C SER A 21 4.49 -6.13 -0.25
N GLY A 22 5.28 -7.04 0.35
CA GLY A 22 6.73 -7.07 0.15
C GLY A 22 7.13 -7.61 -1.22
N GLU A 23 6.45 -8.65 -1.70
CA GLU A 23 6.66 -9.21 -3.04
C GLU A 23 6.33 -8.18 -4.14
N ASP A 24 5.21 -7.48 -4.00
CA ASP A 24 4.80 -6.40 -4.90
C ASP A 24 5.87 -5.30 -4.96
N LEU A 25 6.47 -4.96 -3.82
CA LEU A 25 7.51 -3.94 -3.73
C LEU A 25 8.83 -4.39 -4.40
N GLU A 26 9.22 -5.64 -4.25
CA GLU A 26 10.42 -6.18 -4.93
C GLU A 26 10.20 -6.31 -6.44
N MET A 27 9.01 -6.71 -6.88
CA MET A 27 8.64 -6.67 -8.30
C MET A 27 8.63 -5.23 -8.83
N ALA A 28 8.06 -4.28 -8.08
CA ALA A 28 8.06 -2.87 -8.48
C ALA A 28 9.48 -2.35 -8.75
N LYS A 29 10.44 -2.74 -7.90
CA LYS A 29 11.85 -2.38 -8.05
C LYS A 29 12.48 -2.93 -9.33
N SER A 30 12.20 -4.19 -9.67
CA SER A 30 12.79 -4.84 -10.85
C SER A 30 12.30 -4.19 -12.16
N PHE A 31 11.08 -3.68 -12.18
CA PHE A 31 10.48 -3.05 -13.36
C PHE A 31 10.81 -1.57 -13.57
N ILE A 32 11.49 -0.89 -12.64
CA ILE A 32 11.75 0.57 -12.73
C ILE A 32 12.33 1.00 -14.09
N LYS A 33 13.25 0.20 -14.65
CA LYS A 33 13.94 0.53 -15.91
C LYS A 33 13.23 0.00 -17.15
N THR A 34 12.56 -1.16 -17.05
CA THR A 34 12.03 -1.89 -18.21
C THR A 34 10.54 -1.60 -18.45
N ASN A 35 9.76 -1.46 -17.38
CA ASN A 35 8.31 -1.25 -17.40
C ASN A 35 7.91 -0.25 -16.30
N PRO A 36 8.20 1.05 -16.48
CA PRO A 36 7.99 2.07 -15.46
C PRO A 36 6.53 2.23 -15.01
N ASP A 37 5.58 1.96 -15.91
CA ASP A 37 4.15 1.87 -15.66
C ASP A 37 3.81 0.72 -14.71
N THR A 38 4.27 -0.49 -14.99
CA THR A 38 4.12 -1.66 -14.12
C THR A 38 4.76 -1.41 -12.76
N SER A 39 5.94 -0.80 -12.73
CA SER A 39 6.62 -0.40 -11.48
C SER A 39 5.77 0.56 -10.64
N CYS A 40 5.10 1.56 -11.26
CA CYS A 40 4.21 2.46 -10.55
C CYS A 40 2.97 1.74 -10.01
N LEU A 41 2.35 0.88 -10.82
CA LEU A 41 1.18 0.10 -10.41
C LEU A 41 1.50 -0.79 -9.21
N LEU A 42 2.59 -1.56 -9.29
CA LEU A 42 3.03 -2.44 -8.20
C LEU A 42 3.46 -1.65 -6.96
N SER A 43 4.07 -0.47 -7.12
CA SER A 43 4.40 0.41 -5.98
C SER A 43 3.13 0.84 -5.24
N ASN A 44 2.06 1.17 -5.96
CA ASN A 44 0.77 1.51 -5.37
C ASN A 44 0.12 0.30 -4.70
N GLN A 45 0.13 -0.86 -5.37
CA GLN A 45 -0.41 -2.11 -4.84
C GLN A 45 0.29 -2.56 -3.55
N ALA A 46 1.62 -2.45 -3.50
CA ALA A 46 2.41 -2.72 -2.30
C ALA A 46 1.96 -1.83 -1.12
N ALA A 47 1.71 -0.54 -1.35
CA ALA A 47 1.23 0.36 -0.31
C ALA A 47 -0.20 0.03 0.16
N ILE A 48 -1.10 -0.26 -0.78
CA ILE A 48 -2.48 -0.70 -0.48
C ILE A 48 -2.47 -1.99 0.34
N ASN A 49 -1.67 -2.97 -0.05
CA ASN A 49 -1.55 -4.25 0.67
C ASN A 49 -0.93 -4.05 2.05
N ALA A 50 0.06 -3.17 2.19
CA ALA A 50 0.65 -2.84 3.49
C ALA A 50 -0.40 -2.27 4.47
N TYR A 51 -1.21 -1.28 4.07
CA TYR A 51 -2.29 -0.79 4.94
C TYR A 51 -3.40 -1.82 5.16
N SER A 52 -3.76 -2.56 4.10
CA SER A 52 -4.78 -3.62 4.18
C SER A 52 -4.40 -4.67 5.21
N SER A 53 -3.11 -5.00 5.32
CA SER A 53 -2.63 -5.97 6.32
C SER A 53 -2.98 -5.53 7.75
N ILE A 54 -2.77 -4.25 8.10
CA ILE A 54 -3.13 -3.70 9.42
C ILE A 54 -4.64 -3.81 9.65
N LEU A 55 -5.42 -3.33 8.68
CA LEU A 55 -6.88 -3.32 8.73
C LEU A 55 -7.45 -4.73 8.89
N GLN A 56 -6.91 -5.69 8.14
CA GLN A 56 -7.31 -7.09 8.21
C GLN A 56 -6.99 -7.71 9.57
N ALA A 57 -5.84 -7.40 10.18
CA ALA A 57 -5.53 -7.93 11.51
C ALA A 57 -6.58 -7.48 12.53
N LEU A 58 -7.02 -6.24 12.42
CA LEU A 58 -8.09 -5.62 13.22
C LEU A 58 -9.51 -6.08 12.82
N GLY A 59 -9.63 -7.08 11.93
CA GLY A 59 -10.89 -7.71 11.55
C GLY A 59 -11.61 -7.07 10.37
N HIS A 60 -11.10 -5.97 9.80
CA HIS A 60 -11.76 -5.33 8.65
C HIS A 60 -11.66 -6.24 7.42
N PHE A 61 -12.79 -6.52 6.78
CA PHE A 61 -12.89 -7.37 5.60
C PHE A 61 -13.58 -6.61 4.45
N GLN A 62 -13.24 -6.94 3.20
CA GLN A 62 -13.69 -6.23 1.98
C GLN A 62 -13.38 -4.73 2.03
N LEU A 63 -12.13 -4.37 1.73
CA LEU A 63 -11.69 -2.98 1.70
C LEU A 63 -11.90 -2.42 0.28
N PRO A 64 -12.90 -1.53 0.06
CA PRO A 64 -13.07 -0.89 -1.24
C PRO A 64 -12.14 0.30 -1.31
N ALA A 65 -10.94 0.11 -1.84
CA ALA A 65 -10.05 1.24 -2.10
C ALA A 65 -9.39 1.09 -3.47
N TYR A 66 -9.45 2.18 -4.23
CA TYR A 66 -8.84 2.30 -5.54
C TYR A 66 -7.53 3.09 -5.49
N SER A 67 -7.19 3.63 -4.32
CA SER A 67 -6.03 4.50 -4.10
C SER A 67 -5.35 4.27 -2.75
N SER A 68 -4.09 4.67 -2.66
CA SER A 68 -3.32 4.59 -1.42
C SER A 68 -3.81 5.59 -0.37
N THR A 69 -4.36 6.74 -0.77
CA THR A 69 -4.95 7.73 0.15
C THR A 69 -6.24 7.23 0.78
N GLU A 70 -7.13 6.60 0.00
CA GLU A 70 -8.33 5.98 0.56
C GLU A 70 -7.97 4.91 1.60
N MET A 71 -6.92 4.11 1.31
CA MET A 71 -6.44 3.14 2.29
C MET A 71 -5.83 3.76 3.53
N LEU A 72 -5.06 4.82 3.40
CA LEU A 72 -4.54 5.55 4.54
C LEU A 72 -5.66 6.13 5.40
N ASN A 73 -6.71 6.71 4.81
CA ASN A 73 -7.82 7.29 5.57
C ASN A 73 -8.55 6.23 6.42
N LEU A 74 -8.73 5.02 5.88
CA LEU A 74 -9.30 3.91 6.65
C LEU A 74 -8.31 3.43 7.73
N CYS A 75 -7.05 3.25 7.38
CA CYS A 75 -6.03 2.69 8.27
C CYS A 75 -5.68 3.65 9.43
N SER A 76 -5.57 4.95 9.17
CA SER A 76 -5.21 5.97 10.17
C SER A 76 -6.25 6.12 11.28
N SER A 77 -7.50 5.74 11.03
CA SER A 77 -8.56 5.74 12.06
C SER A 77 -8.33 4.70 13.17
N VAL A 78 -7.53 3.67 12.89
CA VAL A 78 -7.25 2.56 13.83
C VAL A 78 -5.75 2.39 14.14
N ALA A 79 -4.87 2.93 13.30
CA ALA A 79 -3.43 3.00 13.50
C ALA A 79 -2.91 4.42 13.20
N PRO A 80 -3.12 5.39 14.10
CA PRO A 80 -2.83 6.80 13.84
C PRO A 80 -1.37 7.08 13.46
N GLU A 81 -0.42 6.25 13.88
CA GLU A 81 0.99 6.39 13.52
C GLU A 81 1.27 6.26 12.02
N VAL A 82 0.39 5.63 11.26
CA VAL A 82 0.57 5.52 9.81
C VAL A 82 0.26 6.81 9.08
N GLU A 83 -0.45 7.77 9.70
CA GLU A 83 -0.83 9.05 9.09
C GLU A 83 0.35 9.86 8.54
N ILE A 84 1.55 9.67 9.11
CA ILE A 84 2.79 10.30 8.66
C ILE A 84 3.12 10.03 7.18
N THR A 85 2.53 8.99 6.59
CA THR A 85 2.78 8.60 5.20
C THR A 85 1.92 9.33 4.16
N ARG A 86 1.05 10.28 4.55
CA ARG A 86 0.12 10.95 3.63
C ARG A 86 0.79 11.50 2.36
N VAL A 87 1.92 12.18 2.52
CA VAL A 87 2.68 12.73 1.38
C VAL A 87 3.17 11.63 0.42
N GLN A 88 3.43 10.42 0.92
CA GLN A 88 3.78 9.29 0.04
C GLN A 88 2.55 8.77 -0.71
N CYS A 89 1.38 8.76 -0.10
CA CYS A 89 0.13 8.41 -0.78
C CYS A 89 -0.19 9.42 -1.89
N ASP A 90 0.02 10.72 -1.67
CA ASP A 90 -0.17 11.74 -2.71
C ASP A 90 0.73 11.50 -3.93
N VAL A 91 1.98 11.06 -3.71
CA VAL A 91 2.91 10.69 -4.80
C VAL A 91 2.38 9.49 -5.57
N LEU A 92 1.95 8.43 -4.87
CA LEU A 92 1.45 7.21 -5.50
C LEU A 92 0.16 7.46 -6.29
N ASP A 93 -0.78 8.22 -5.73
CA ASP A 93 -2.05 8.53 -6.37
C ASP A 93 -1.87 9.50 -7.55
N SER A 94 -0.78 10.27 -7.59
CA SER A 94 -0.42 11.05 -8.77
C SER A 94 -0.16 10.18 -10.01
N ALA A 95 0.18 8.88 -9.83
CA ALA A 95 0.27 7.92 -10.91
C ALA A 95 -1.11 7.53 -11.48
N LEU A 96 -2.18 7.56 -10.67
CA LEU A 96 -3.56 7.33 -11.13
C LEU A 96 -4.07 8.45 -12.03
N ASN A 97 -3.51 9.65 -11.87
CA ASN A 97 -3.79 10.81 -12.73
C ASN A 97 -3.00 10.78 -14.05
N ARG A 98 -2.03 9.87 -14.18
CA ARG A 98 -1.34 9.57 -15.44
C ARG A 98 -2.07 8.41 -16.06
N ASP A 99 -2.24 8.44 -17.38
CA ASP A 99 -3.09 7.48 -18.08
C ASP A 99 -2.51 6.06 -17.98
N LEU A 100 -2.90 5.33 -16.93
CA LEU A 100 -2.49 3.95 -16.67
C LEU A 100 -3.11 2.98 -17.69
N LEU A 101 -4.20 3.38 -18.35
CA LEU A 101 -4.99 2.53 -19.24
C LEU A 101 -5.12 3.09 -20.68
N GLY A 102 -4.49 4.23 -20.99
CA GLY A 102 -4.41 4.79 -22.34
C GLY A 102 -5.71 5.33 -22.94
N HIS A 103 -6.75 5.61 -22.13
CA HIS A 103 -8.11 5.82 -22.67
C HIS A 103 -8.71 7.21 -22.47
N THR A 104 -8.17 8.08 -21.60
CA THR A 104 -8.82 9.39 -21.38
C THR A 104 -7.87 10.47 -20.85
N ARG A 105 -7.13 11.14 -21.74
CA ARG A 105 -6.87 12.62 -21.76
C ARG A 105 -5.66 12.98 -22.67
N PRO A 106 -5.60 14.19 -23.25
CA PRO A 106 -4.48 14.65 -24.08
C PRO A 106 -3.23 15.07 -23.27
N LYS A 107 -3.02 14.52 -22.07
CA LYS A 107 -1.76 14.68 -21.32
C LYS A 107 -1.02 13.34 -21.34
N ASN A 108 -0.33 13.08 -22.44
CA ASN A 108 0.63 11.98 -22.62
C ASN A 108 1.83 12.13 -21.67
N ILE A 109 1.61 12.16 -20.36
CA ILE A 109 2.70 12.15 -19.38
C ILE A 109 3.14 10.69 -19.24
N GLN A 110 4.10 10.30 -20.08
CA GLN A 110 4.67 8.96 -20.05
C GLN A 110 5.21 8.60 -18.66
N PHE A 111 5.04 7.33 -18.27
CA PHE A 111 5.74 6.77 -17.14
C PHE A 111 7.23 6.69 -17.46
N THR A 112 8.03 7.52 -16.78
CA THR A 112 9.49 7.50 -16.93
C THR A 112 10.13 6.67 -15.82
N PRO A 113 11.32 6.10 -16.04
CA PRO A 113 12.07 5.43 -14.96
C PRO A 113 12.31 6.31 -13.73
N ALA A 114 12.48 7.62 -13.93
CA ALA A 114 12.63 8.58 -12.84
C ALA A 114 11.34 8.70 -12.00
N PHE A 115 10.18 8.73 -12.66
CA PHE A 115 8.90 8.76 -11.98
C PHE A 115 8.61 7.42 -11.27
N ALA A 116 8.86 6.29 -11.94
CA ALA A 116 8.74 4.95 -11.34
C ALA A 116 9.61 4.79 -10.09
N LYS A 117 10.86 5.26 -10.14
CA LYS A 117 11.74 5.30 -8.96
C LYS A 117 11.15 6.14 -7.82
N THR A 118 10.51 7.27 -8.13
CA THR A 118 9.86 8.13 -7.15
C THR A 118 8.67 7.41 -6.48
N SER A 119 7.82 6.75 -7.27
CA SER A 119 6.72 5.92 -6.77
C SER A 119 7.22 4.77 -5.89
N TYR A 120 8.25 4.06 -6.34
CA TYR A 120 8.88 2.98 -5.57
C TYR A 120 9.42 3.49 -4.22
N GLU A 121 10.10 4.63 -4.19
CA GLU A 121 10.64 5.20 -2.96
C GLU A 121 9.53 5.66 -1.99
N ALA A 122 8.41 6.17 -2.51
CA ALA A 122 7.23 6.49 -1.72
C ALA A 122 6.65 5.22 -1.07
N SER A 123 6.44 4.16 -1.85
CA SER A 123 5.94 2.88 -1.34
C SER A 123 6.91 2.23 -0.33
N ARG A 124 8.22 2.28 -0.59
CA ARG A 124 9.24 1.78 0.36
C ARG A 124 9.21 2.50 1.70
N LYS A 125 8.94 3.81 1.72
CA LYS A 125 8.78 4.59 2.96
C LYS A 125 7.53 4.16 3.72
N ILE A 126 6.40 3.97 3.03
CA ILE A 126 5.16 3.44 3.62
C ILE A 126 5.43 2.07 4.25
N HIS A 127 6.03 1.15 3.50
CA HIS A 127 6.36 -0.19 3.96
C HIS A 127 7.27 -0.18 5.20
N LYS A 128 8.21 0.78 5.29
CA LYS A 128 9.04 0.96 6.50
C LYS A 128 8.19 1.36 7.72
N ILE A 129 7.24 2.29 7.56
CA ILE A 129 6.35 2.71 8.66
C ILE A 129 5.44 1.57 9.10
N VAL A 130 4.83 0.86 8.15
CA VAL A 130 3.97 -0.31 8.45
C VAL A 130 4.78 -1.44 9.11
N LYS A 131 6.02 -1.68 8.68
CA LYS A 131 6.92 -2.62 9.36
C LYS A 131 7.16 -2.21 10.82
N THR A 132 7.35 -0.92 11.10
CA THR A 132 7.48 -0.43 12.47
C THR A 132 6.19 -0.62 13.28
N TYR A 133 5.01 -0.43 12.67
CA TYR A 133 3.74 -0.77 13.31
C TYR A 133 3.70 -2.25 13.70
N TRP A 134 4.06 -3.15 12.78
CA TRP A 134 4.07 -4.59 13.06
C TRP A 134 5.06 -4.97 14.15
N GLN A 135 6.25 -4.36 14.18
CA GLN A 135 7.23 -4.60 15.23
C GLN A 135 6.71 -4.19 16.61
N LYS A 136 6.00 -3.06 16.71
CA LYS A 136 5.42 -2.57 17.97
C LYS A 136 4.25 -3.42 18.45
N ASN A 137 3.49 -4.00 17.53
CA ASN A 137 2.29 -4.77 17.83
C ASN A 137 2.51 -6.28 17.70
N LYS A 138 3.77 -6.73 17.66
CA LYS A 138 4.12 -8.14 17.43
C LYS A 138 3.46 -9.04 18.44
N ASP A 139 3.49 -8.66 19.72
CA ASP A 139 2.96 -9.46 20.81
C ASP A 139 1.43 -9.59 20.78
N ARG A 140 0.74 -8.63 20.16
CA ARG A 140 -0.72 -8.64 20.01
C ARG A 140 -1.20 -9.51 18.86
N PHE A 141 -0.45 -9.55 17.75
CA PHE A 141 -0.91 -10.16 16.51
C PHE A 141 -0.13 -11.43 16.09
N PHE A 142 1.01 -11.73 16.72
CA PHE A 142 1.90 -12.82 16.30
C PHE A 142 2.34 -13.73 17.45
N ILE A 143 1.85 -13.49 18.67
CA ILE A 143 2.03 -14.41 19.80
C ILE A 143 0.67 -15.09 20.08
N PRO A 144 0.62 -16.41 20.30
CA PRO A 144 -0.61 -17.14 20.62
C PRO A 144 -1.29 -16.67 21.90
#